data_AF-A0A8J8AG56-F1
#
_entry.id   AF-A0A8J8AG56-F1
#
_cell.length_a   1.000
_cell.length_b   1.000
_cell.length_c   1.000
_cell.angle_alpha   90.00
_cell.angle_beta   90.00
_cell.angle_gamma   90.00
#
_symmetry.space_group_name_H-M   'P 1'
#
loop_
_entity.id
_entity.type
_entity.pdbx_description
1 polymer ?
#
loop_
_entity_poly.entity_id
_entity_poly.type
_entity_poly.pdbx_seq_one_letter_code
_entity_poly.pdbx_strand_id
1 'polypeptide(L)'
;MFFERLLDPCCRVKVLDLSKFERERIIEGFRRKGFHVSELSEDVDRELAVESFLASSYGENVYVLKFGRKTYVARGEKRAVGRGWQSGNLYLIRDENGLKRFLLREISLGFRLQVELPAIAIWLGIGIGVAKMFGDNPLASFLLLFLGFPLEGVVKLIQYFVLDYCSN
;
A
#
# COMPACT_ATOMS: atom_id res chain seq x y z
N MET A 1 1.01 14.19 7.25
CA MET A 1 1.52 14.86 8.46
C MET A 1 0.72 14.59 9.73
N PHE A 2 -0.59 14.87 9.83
CA PHE A 2 -1.35 14.59 11.07
C PHE A 2 -1.55 13.09 11.33
N PHE A 3 -1.94 12.33 10.30
CA PHE A 3 -2.16 10.87 10.40
C PHE A 3 -0.86 10.07 10.59
N GLU A 4 0.27 10.52 10.03
CA GLU A 4 1.56 9.81 10.15
C GLU A 4 2.09 9.76 11.58
N ARG A 5 1.88 10.82 12.37
CA ARG A 5 2.26 10.84 13.80
C ARG A 5 1.30 10.03 14.67
N LEU A 6 0.08 9.80 14.21
CA LEU A 6 -0.95 9.06 14.94
C LEU A 6 -0.83 7.54 14.73
N LEU A 7 -0.36 7.11 13.55
CA LEU A 7 -0.38 5.71 13.12
C LEU A 7 0.92 4.95 13.36
N ASP A 8 2.03 5.66 13.61
CA ASP A 8 3.37 5.10 13.86
C ASP A 8 3.76 3.93 12.91
N PRO A 9 3.88 4.20 11.60
CA PRO A 9 4.10 3.14 10.61
C PRO A 9 5.53 2.59 10.67
N CYS A 10 5.67 1.26 10.63
CA CYS A 10 6.97 0.59 10.59
C CYS A 10 7.75 0.91 9.30
N CYS A 11 7.05 1.11 8.18
CA CYS A 11 7.67 1.44 6.92
C CYS A 11 6.71 2.15 5.96
N ARG A 12 7.30 2.74 4.92
CA ARG A 12 6.66 3.54 3.88
C ARG A 12 6.93 2.86 2.55
N VAL A 13 5.87 2.50 1.83
CA VAL A 13 5.99 1.85 0.53
C VAL A 13 5.60 2.84 -0.57
N LYS A 14 6.44 3.00 -1.59
CA LYS A 14 6.10 3.73 -2.81
C LYS A 14 6.06 2.77 -3.99
N VAL A 15 4.96 2.80 -4.74
CA VAL A 15 4.85 2.06 -6.00
C VAL A 15 5.17 3.01 -7.15
N LEU A 16 6.17 2.68 -7.95
CA LEU A 16 6.64 3.49 -9.06
C LEU A 16 6.51 2.71 -10.36
N ASP A 17 5.76 3.28 -11.31
CA ASP A 17 5.80 2.83 -12.71
C ASP A 17 6.98 3.50 -13.40
N LEU A 18 7.99 2.68 -13.71
CA LEU A 18 9.24 3.09 -14.34
C LEU A 18 9.42 2.44 -15.72
N SER A 19 8.33 2.00 -16.35
CA SER A 19 8.32 1.40 -17.69
C SER A 19 9.05 2.21 -18.76
N LYS A 20 9.13 3.53 -18.60
CA LYS A 20 9.82 4.46 -19.53
C LYS A 20 11.32 4.62 -19.26
N PHE A 21 11.85 4.05 -18.19
CA PHE A 21 13.24 4.22 -17.77
C PHE A 21 14.05 2.94 -18.00
N GLU A 22 15.35 3.10 -18.22
CA GLU A 22 16.29 1.98 -18.27
C GLU A 22 16.38 1.30 -16.90
N ARG A 23 15.97 0.04 -16.87
CA ARG A 23 15.87 -0.78 -15.65
C ARG A 23 17.19 -0.88 -14.91
N GLU A 24 18.26 -1.22 -15.63
CA GLU A 24 19.59 -1.48 -15.07
C GLU A 24 20.13 -0.24 -14.36
N ARG A 25 19.97 0.93 -15.00
CA ARG A 25 20.41 2.22 -14.47
C ARG A 25 19.69 2.58 -13.17
N ILE A 26 18.39 2.32 -13.09
CA ILE A 26 17.61 2.58 -11.87
C ILE A 26 18.01 1.60 -10.76
N ILE A 27 18.05 0.30 -11.03
CA ILE A 27 18.41 -0.73 -10.04
C ILE A 27 19.80 -0.45 -9.46
N GLU A 28 20.76 -0.14 -10.31
CA GLU A 28 22.12 0.17 -9.87
C GLU A 28 22.15 1.46 -9.05
N GLY A 29 21.37 2.47 -9.43
CA GLY A 29 21.20 3.70 -8.65
C GLY A 29 20.65 3.45 -7.24
N PHE A 30 19.72 2.52 -7.08
CA PHE A 30 19.22 2.09 -5.76
C PHE A 30 20.30 1.34 -4.97
N ARG A 31 20.99 0.37 -5.58
CA ARG A 31 22.09 -0.38 -4.92
C ARG A 31 23.21 0.54 -4.44
N ARG A 32 23.63 1.51 -5.27
CA ARG A 32 24.65 2.51 -4.91
C ARG A 32 24.23 3.41 -3.74
N LYS A 33 22.92 3.58 -3.53
CA LYS A 33 22.38 4.32 -2.37
C LYS A 33 22.22 3.46 -1.11
N GLY A 34 22.61 2.19 -1.17
CA GLY A 34 22.55 1.24 -0.05
C GLY A 34 21.21 0.52 0.09
N PHE A 35 20.36 0.52 -0.96
CA PHE A 35 19.14 -0.28 -0.94
C PHE A 35 19.43 -1.73 -1.27
N HIS A 36 18.80 -2.64 -0.53
CA HIS A 36 18.69 -4.03 -0.94
C HIS A 36 17.63 -4.13 -2.04
N VAL A 37 17.99 -4.68 -3.21
CA VAL A 37 17.10 -4.76 -4.38
C VAL A 37 16.99 -6.20 -4.84
N SER A 38 15.76 -6.71 -4.90
CA SER A 38 15.45 -8.06 -5.36
C SER A 38 14.39 -8.05 -6.47
N GLU A 39 14.49 -9.01 -7.39
CA GLU A 39 13.48 -9.27 -8.41
C GLU A 39 12.39 -10.17 -7.82
N LEU A 40 11.14 -9.75 -7.94
CA LEU A 40 10.01 -10.62 -7.62
C LEU A 40 9.61 -11.32 -8.92
N SER A 41 10.31 -12.40 -9.23
CA SER A 41 9.98 -13.22 -10.40
C SER A 41 8.66 -13.95 -10.19
N GLU A 42 7.88 -14.10 -11.26
CA GLU A 42 6.67 -14.94 -11.25
C GLU A 42 7.01 -16.44 -11.32
N ASP A 43 8.25 -16.80 -11.67
CA ASP A 43 8.71 -18.18 -11.87
C ASP A 43 9.04 -18.91 -10.56
N VAL A 44 9.25 -18.16 -9.47
CA VAL A 44 9.51 -18.68 -8.12
C VAL A 44 8.23 -18.54 -7.31
N ASP A 45 8.05 -19.38 -6.29
CA ASP A 45 6.99 -19.19 -5.30
C ASP A 45 7.04 -17.73 -4.78
N ARG A 46 5.98 -16.98 -5.09
CA ARG A 46 5.88 -15.54 -4.83
C ARG A 46 5.93 -15.25 -3.34
N GLU A 47 5.42 -16.16 -2.53
CA GLU A 47 5.48 -16.03 -1.07
C GLU A 47 6.91 -16.18 -0.57
N LEU A 48 7.61 -17.21 -1.04
CA LEU A 48 9.01 -17.44 -0.70
C LEU A 48 9.93 -16.29 -1.15
N ALA A 49 9.68 -15.71 -2.33
CA ALA A 49 10.44 -14.57 -2.84
C ALA A 49 10.27 -13.33 -1.95
N VAL A 50 9.04 -13.05 -1.49
CA VAL A 50 8.76 -11.95 -0.56
C VAL A 50 9.38 -12.23 0.82
N GLU A 51 9.24 -13.44 1.35
CA GLU A 51 9.83 -13.80 2.65
C GLU A 51 11.35 -13.69 2.63
N SER A 52 11.98 -14.20 1.57
CA SER A 52 13.43 -14.10 1.38
C SER A 52 13.88 -12.64 1.32
N PHE A 53 13.13 -11.78 0.63
CA PHE A 53 13.41 -10.35 0.57
C PHE A 53 13.27 -9.68 1.95
N LEU A 54 12.20 -9.98 2.70
CA LEU A 54 11.98 -9.39 4.03
C LEU A 54 13.06 -9.83 5.02
N ALA A 55 13.46 -11.11 4.99
CA ALA A 55 14.51 -11.65 5.86
C ALA A 55 15.91 -11.08 5.56
N SER A 56 16.16 -10.66 4.31
CA SER A 56 17.47 -10.19 3.85
C SER A 56 17.58 -8.66 3.72
N SER A 57 16.53 -7.91 4.09
CA SER A 57 16.51 -6.45 3.93
C SER A 57 15.90 -5.74 5.13
N TYR A 58 16.40 -4.54 5.42
CA TYR A 58 15.94 -3.69 6.52
C TYR A 58 15.81 -2.23 6.09
N GLY A 59 15.04 -1.46 6.86
CA GLY A 59 14.84 -0.03 6.65
C GLY A 59 13.37 0.37 6.47
N GLU A 60 13.10 1.65 6.71
CA GLU A 60 11.75 2.21 6.70
C GLU A 60 11.21 2.54 5.31
N ASN A 61 12.05 2.62 4.28
CA ASN A 61 11.61 3.03 2.94
C ASN A 61 11.68 1.84 1.99
N VAL A 62 10.51 1.47 1.46
CA VAL A 62 10.33 0.38 0.52
C VAL A 62 9.82 0.96 -0.80
N TYR A 63 10.32 0.45 -1.91
CA TYR A 63 9.94 0.86 -3.24
C TYR A 63 9.59 -0.37 -4.07
N VAL A 64 8.39 -0.38 -4.65
CA VAL A 64 7.99 -1.36 -5.67
C VAL A 64 8.23 -0.71 -7.02
N LEU A 65 9.17 -1.24 -7.79
CA LEU A 65 9.63 -0.70 -9.06
C LEU A 65 9.06 -1.57 -10.20
N LYS A 66 8.13 -1.01 -10.96
CA LYS A 66 7.49 -1.70 -12.09
C LYS A 66 8.14 -1.32 -13.40
N PHE A 67 8.71 -2.30 -14.09
CA PHE A 67 9.31 -2.17 -15.42
C PHE A 67 8.54 -3.06 -16.42
N GLY A 68 7.31 -2.65 -16.74
CA GLY A 68 6.42 -3.46 -17.59
C GLY A 68 6.02 -4.77 -16.90
N ARG A 69 6.51 -5.92 -17.41
CA ARG A 69 6.21 -7.25 -16.85
C ARG A 69 7.07 -7.62 -15.64
N LYS A 70 8.16 -6.90 -15.39
CA LYS A 70 9.09 -7.21 -14.31
C LYS A 70 8.87 -6.26 -13.13
N THR A 71 8.79 -6.83 -11.93
CA THR A 71 8.64 -6.09 -10.69
C THR A 71 9.85 -6.33 -9.80
N TYR A 72 10.43 -5.25 -9.29
CA TYR A 72 11.52 -5.30 -8.31
C TYR A 72 11.07 -4.64 -7.02
N VAL A 73 11.61 -5.07 -5.89
CA VAL A 73 11.47 -4.36 -4.61
C VAL A 73 12.83 -3.86 -4.17
N ALA A 74 12.85 -2.63 -3.67
CA ALA A 74 14.00 -2.05 -3.01
C ALA A 74 13.64 -1.63 -1.59
N ARG A 75 14.41 -2.04 -0.57
CA ARG A 75 14.25 -1.60 0.83
C ARG A 75 15.54 -0.98 1.34
N GLY A 76 15.41 0.13 2.08
CA GLY A 76 16.54 0.82 2.68
C GLY A 76 16.13 1.94 3.63
N GLU A 77 17.12 2.46 4.36
CA GLU A 77 16.89 3.54 5.36
C GLU A 77 16.73 4.92 4.71
N LYS A 78 17.44 5.15 3.60
CA LYS A 78 17.42 6.45 2.92
C LYS A 78 16.15 6.60 2.09
N ARG A 79 15.78 7.85 1.82
CA ARG A 79 14.75 8.16 0.82
C ARG A 79 15.38 8.25 -0.56
N ALA A 80 14.88 7.46 -1.50
CA ALA A 80 15.19 7.62 -2.90
C ALA A 80 14.37 8.77 -3.50
N VAL A 81 15.07 9.69 -4.14
CA VAL A 81 14.50 10.80 -4.90
C VAL A 81 14.99 10.67 -6.34
N GLY A 82 14.07 10.74 -7.30
CA GLY A 82 14.36 10.73 -8.72
C GLY A 82 13.57 11.82 -9.45
N ARG A 83 14.21 12.47 -10.42
CA ARG A 83 13.55 13.44 -11.30
C ARG A 83 12.70 12.69 -12.33
N GLY A 84 11.45 13.12 -12.50
CA GLY A 84 10.53 12.52 -13.47
C GLY A 84 9.88 11.21 -13.02
N TRP A 85 10.09 10.77 -11.78
CA TRP A 85 9.26 9.74 -11.20
C TRP A 85 7.86 10.32 -11.04
N GLN A 86 6.86 9.71 -11.69
CA GLN A 86 5.47 10.08 -11.41
C GLN A 86 5.23 9.90 -9.91
N SER A 87 4.47 10.81 -9.31
CA SER A 87 4.10 10.78 -7.90
C SER A 87 3.25 9.53 -7.65
N GLY A 88 3.91 8.39 -7.44
CA GLY A 88 3.26 7.15 -7.07
C GLY A 88 2.61 7.27 -5.70
N ASN A 89 1.52 6.51 -5.51
CA ASN A 89 0.82 6.44 -4.24
C ASN A 89 1.81 6.02 -3.13
N LEU A 90 1.79 6.77 -2.04
CA LEU A 90 2.55 6.48 -0.83
C LEU A 90 1.66 5.67 0.11
N TYR A 91 2.11 4.48 0.47
CA TYR A 91 1.43 3.63 1.45
C TYR A 91 2.20 3.64 2.76
N LEU A 92 1.46 3.71 3.87
CA LEU A 92 1.98 3.58 5.22
C LEU A 92 1.65 2.17 5.70
N ILE A 93 2.67 1.45 6.16
CA ILE A 93 2.55 0.07 6.62
C ILE A 93 2.72 0.04 8.14
N ARG A 94 1.89 -0.76 8.81
CA ARG A 94 1.89 -0.90 10.26
C ARG A 94 2.98 -1.79 10.80
N ASP A 95 3.13 -2.99 10.23
CA ASP A 95 4.09 -4.00 10.66
C ASP A 95 4.69 -4.79 9.47
N GLU A 96 5.68 -5.65 9.75
CA GLU A 96 6.30 -6.46 8.68
C GLU A 96 5.32 -7.44 8.03
N ASN A 97 4.29 -7.91 8.75
CA ASN A 97 3.26 -8.77 8.20
C ASN A 97 2.35 -8.02 7.20
N GLY A 98 2.06 -6.75 7.46
CA GLY A 98 1.38 -5.84 6.57
C GLY A 98 2.21 -5.56 5.32
N LEU A 99 3.53 -5.44 5.47
CA LEU A 99 4.44 -5.30 4.34
C LEU A 99 4.43 -6.57 3.47
N LYS A 100 4.49 -7.76 4.09
CA LYS A 100 4.36 -9.05 3.39
C LYS A 100 3.07 -9.10 2.58
N ARG A 101 1.92 -8.82 3.22
CA ARG A 101 0.61 -8.81 2.56
C ARG A 101 0.51 -7.79 1.43
N PHE A 102 1.06 -6.59 1.64
CA PHE A 102 1.11 -5.55 0.61
C PHE A 102 1.90 -5.99 -0.62
N LEU A 103 3.12 -6.53 -0.42
CA LEU A 103 3.96 -6.99 -1.51
C LEU A 103 3.29 -8.15 -2.27
N LEU A 104 2.68 -9.11 -1.57
CA LEU A 104 1.95 -10.21 -2.20
C LEU A 104 0.75 -9.72 -3.03
N ARG A 105 0.01 -8.71 -2.55
CA ARG A 105 -1.07 -8.05 -3.29
C ARG A 105 -0.58 -7.39 -4.57
N GLU A 106 0.56 -6.72 -4.52
CA GLU A 106 1.05 -5.96 -5.67
C GLU A 106 1.56 -6.87 -6.79
N ILE A 107 1.96 -8.10 -6.46
CA ILE A 107 2.45 -9.12 -7.39
C ILE A 107 1.31 -10.01 -7.91
N SER A 108 0.27 -10.28 -7.11
CA SER A 108 -0.76 -11.26 -7.46
C SER A 108 -2.17 -10.68 -7.55
N LEU A 109 -2.79 -10.89 -8.72
CA LEU A 109 -4.20 -10.56 -8.98
C LEU A 109 -5.16 -11.26 -7.99
N GLY A 110 -4.81 -12.48 -7.54
CA GLY A 110 -5.63 -13.25 -6.60
C GLY A 110 -5.71 -12.65 -5.20
N PHE A 111 -4.59 -12.13 -4.65
CA PHE A 111 -4.61 -11.45 -3.34
C PHE A 111 -5.29 -10.08 -3.39
N ARG A 112 -5.29 -9.42 -4.56
CA ARG A 112 -6.00 -8.15 -4.75
C ARG A 112 -7.50 -8.29 -4.45
N LEU A 113 -8.11 -9.41 -4.86
CA LEU A 113 -9.52 -9.72 -4.58
C LEU A 113 -9.80 -10.05 -3.10
N GLN A 114 -8.92 -10.81 -2.44
CA GLN A 114 -9.11 -11.15 -1.01
C GLN A 114 -9.00 -9.93 -0.10
N VAL A 115 -8.22 -8.92 -0.48
CA VAL A 115 -8.00 -7.70 0.31
C VAL A 115 -9.03 -6.61 0.02
N GLU A 116 -9.65 -6.61 -1.16
CA GLU A 116 -10.74 -5.67 -1.50
C GLU A 116 -12.10 -6.11 -0.92
N LEU A 117 -12.29 -7.41 -0.68
CA LEU A 117 -13.48 -7.98 -0.02
C LEU A 117 -13.77 -7.36 1.36
N PRO A 118 -12.80 -7.22 2.28
CA PRO A 118 -12.98 -6.51 3.55
C PRO A 118 -13.44 -5.07 3.38
N ALA A 119 -12.87 -4.33 2.44
CA ALA A 119 -13.22 -2.92 2.20
C ALA A 119 -14.66 -2.79 1.70
N ILE A 120 -15.08 -3.64 0.76
CA ILE A 120 -16.45 -3.69 0.24
C ILE A 120 -17.41 -4.11 1.35
N ALA A 121 -17.07 -5.11 2.17
CA ALA A 121 -17.89 -5.57 3.29
C ALA A 121 -18.10 -4.49 4.35
N ILE A 122 -17.07 -3.68 4.65
CA ILE A 122 -17.18 -2.52 5.54
C ILE A 122 -18.18 -1.50 4.98
N TRP A 123 -18.06 -1.14 3.69
CA TRP A 123 -19.00 -0.23 3.04
C TRP A 123 -20.43 -0.77 3.01
N LEU A 124 -20.60 -2.07 2.75
CA LEU A 124 -21.90 -2.73 2.74
C LEU A 124 -22.53 -2.72 4.14
N GLY A 125 -21.75 -3.01 5.18
CA GLY A 125 -22.21 -2.99 6.57
C GLY A 125 -22.61 -1.60 7.03
N ILE A 126 -21.82 -0.57 6.69
CA ILE A 126 -22.17 0.83 6.97
C ILE A 126 -23.44 1.21 6.21
N GLY A 127 -23.54 0.87 4.92
CA GLY A 127 -24.72 1.14 4.10
C GLY A 127 -26.00 0.49 4.64
N ILE A 128 -25.92 -0.77 5.07
CA ILE A 128 -27.06 -1.49 5.67
C ILE A 128 -27.45 -0.90 7.02
N GLY A 129 -26.47 -0.60 7.89
CA GLY A 129 -26.74 0.01 9.20
C GLY A 129 -27.42 1.37 9.07
N VAL A 130 -26.96 2.17 8.13
CA VAL A 130 -27.54 3.47 7.79
C VAL A 130 -28.94 3.34 7.20
N ALA A 131 -29.13 2.44 6.22
CA ALA A 131 -30.45 2.20 5.62
C ALA A 131 -31.49 1.73 6.65
N LYS A 132 -31.07 0.91 7.63
CA LYS A 132 -31.94 0.47 8.74
C LYS A 132 -32.26 1.57 9.75
N MET A 133 -31.33 2.48 10.05
CA MET A 133 -31.56 3.57 11.01
C MET A 133 -32.35 4.74 10.43
N PHE A 134 -32.25 4.99 9.12
CA PHE A 134 -32.65 6.27 8.52
C PHE A 134 -33.62 6.18 7.34
N GLY A 135 -34.29 5.04 7.16
CA GLY A 135 -35.20 4.78 6.03
C GLY A 135 -36.25 5.86 5.75
N ASP A 136 -36.61 6.70 6.74
CA ASP A 136 -37.69 7.69 6.61
C ASP A 136 -37.26 9.17 6.79
N ASN A 137 -35.96 9.50 6.90
CA ASN A 137 -35.55 10.86 7.29
C ASN A 137 -34.56 11.54 6.31
N PRO A 138 -35.01 12.54 5.50
CA PRO A 138 -34.16 13.21 4.50
C PRO A 138 -33.00 14.03 5.11
N LEU A 139 -33.11 14.44 6.37
CA LEU A 139 -32.05 15.09 7.14
C LEU A 139 -30.85 14.17 7.39
N ALA A 140 -31.08 12.86 7.49
CA ALA A 140 -30.03 11.87 7.65
C ALA A 140 -29.25 11.61 6.36
N SER A 141 -29.95 11.61 5.22
CA SER A 141 -29.34 11.59 3.88
C SER A 141 -28.44 12.81 3.64
N PHE A 142 -28.85 13.98 4.15
CA PHE A 142 -28.06 15.21 4.10
C PHE A 142 -26.84 15.15 5.05
N LEU A 143 -27.02 14.65 6.27
CA LEU A 143 -25.93 14.43 7.21
C LEU A 143 -24.92 13.41 6.69
N LEU A 144 -25.31 12.35 5.99
CA LEU A 144 -24.39 11.39 5.35
C LEU A 144 -23.48 12.04 4.32
N LEU A 145 -24.01 12.98 3.52
CA LEU A 145 -23.25 13.73 2.52
C LEU A 145 -22.22 14.66 3.17
N PHE A 146 -22.54 15.24 4.33
CA PHE A 146 -21.64 16.13 5.08
C PHE A 146 -20.70 15.40 6.06
N LEU A 147 -21.13 14.27 6.65
CA LEU A 147 -20.30 13.35 7.46
C LEU A 147 -19.44 12.40 6.60
N GLY A 148 -19.64 12.37 5.28
CA GLY A 148 -18.72 11.73 4.34
C GLY A 148 -17.28 12.26 4.45
N PHE A 149 -17.13 13.51 4.89
CA PHE A 149 -15.83 14.19 5.04
C PHE A 149 -14.99 13.68 6.24
N PRO A 150 -15.53 13.46 7.46
CA PRO A 150 -14.81 12.78 8.55
C PRO A 150 -14.68 11.26 8.37
N LEU A 151 -15.48 10.63 7.51
CA LEU A 151 -15.41 9.18 7.24
C LEU A 151 -14.11 8.79 6.52
N GLU A 152 -13.53 9.65 5.69
CA GLU A 152 -12.31 9.31 4.95
C GLU A 152 -11.12 9.01 5.87
N GLY A 153 -10.97 9.78 6.96
CA GLY A 153 -9.96 9.55 7.98
C GLY A 153 -10.21 8.28 8.81
N VAL A 154 -11.48 8.01 9.15
CA VAL A 154 -11.88 6.80 9.89
C VAL A 154 -11.71 5.56 9.02
N VAL A 155 -12.04 5.63 7.73
CA VAL A 155 -11.82 4.56 6.76
C VAL A 155 -10.34 4.27 6.59
N LYS A 156 -9.47 5.30 6.50
CA LYS A 156 -8.01 5.11 6.50
C LYS A 156 -7.52 4.42 7.78
N LEU A 157 -8.08 4.78 8.93
CA LEU A 157 -7.79 4.16 10.23
C LEU A 157 -8.23 2.69 10.25
N ILE A 158 -9.46 2.39 9.83
CA ILE A 158 -9.98 1.02 9.75
C ILE A 158 -9.16 0.20 8.75
N GLN A 159 -8.85 0.74 7.56
CA GLN A 159 -7.97 0.09 6.60
C GLN A 159 -6.60 -0.20 7.20
N TYR A 160 -6.01 0.75 7.93
CA TYR A 160 -4.73 0.53 8.61
C TYR A 160 -4.79 -0.55 9.70
N PHE A 161 -5.90 -0.66 10.44
CA PHE A 161 -6.07 -1.69 11.48
C PHE A 161 -6.48 -3.07 10.94
N VAL A 162 -7.19 -3.12 9.82
CA VAL A 162 -7.75 -4.37 9.24
C VAL A 162 -6.83 -4.93 8.16
N LEU A 163 -6.22 -4.07 7.33
CA LEU A 163 -5.34 -4.45 6.22
C LEU A 163 -3.86 -4.27 6.55
N ASP A 164 -3.53 -3.72 7.73
CA ASP A 164 -2.17 -3.40 8.19
C ASP A 164 -1.42 -2.39 7.30
N TYR A 165 -2.14 -1.70 6.40
CA TYR A 165 -1.62 -0.59 5.61
C TYR A 165 -2.71 0.38 5.13
N CYS A 166 -2.35 1.64 4.88
CA CYS A 166 -3.24 2.63 4.28
C CYS A 166 -2.56 3.41 3.14
N SER A 167 -3.33 3.80 2.13
CA SER A 167 -2.87 4.78 1.12
C SER A 167 -2.95 6.19 1.70
N ASN A 168 -1.90 6.98 1.55
CA ASN A 168 -1.91 8.40 1.91
C ASN A 168 -2.44 9.25 0.77
#